data_AF-A0A661NC57-F1
#
_entry.id   AF-A0A661NC57-F1
#
_cell.length_a   1.000
_cell.length_b   1.000
_cell.length_c   1.000
_cell.angle_alpha   90.00
_cell.angle_beta   90.00
_cell.angle_gamma   90.00
#
_symmetry.space_group_name_H-M   'P 1'
#
loop_
_entity.id
_entity.type
_entity.pdbx_description
1 polymer ?
#
loop_
_entity_poly.entity_id
_entity_poly.type
_entity_poly.pdbx_seq_one_letter_code
_entity_poly.pdbx_strand_id
1 'polypeptide(L)' 'MIELMTNLPDHVLGVKASGEVTAADYKDVLVPAIEKMLTGHEKMRLLYVLGDDFEGYDGGAAWEDAKVGMKHL' A
#
# COMPACT_ATOMS: atom_id res chain seq x y z
N MET A 1 7.11 -5.71 5.84
CA MET A 1 6.45 -6.54 4.81
C MET A 1 5.06 -6.01 4.51
N ILE A 2 4.65 -5.94 3.23
CA ILE A 2 3.26 -5.66 2.82
C ILE A 2 2.71 -6.85 2.03
N GLU A 3 1.48 -7.27 2.35
CA GLU A 3 0.75 -8.33 1.68
C GLU A 3 -0.62 -7.85 1.20
N LEU A 4 -1.09 -8.33 0.04
CA LEU A 4 -2.43 -7.99 -0.48
C LEU A 4 -3.51 -8.87 0.15
N MET A 5 -4.60 -8.23 0.56
CA MET A 5 -5.79 -8.91 1.05
C MET A 5 -6.66 -9.38 -0.12
N THR A 6 -7.35 -10.50 0.08
CA THR A 6 -8.31 -11.05 -0.90
C THR A 6 -9.74 -10.94 -0.37
N ASN A 7 -10.73 -11.19 -1.22
CA ASN A 7 -12.16 -11.19 -0.88
C ASN A 7 -12.68 -9.82 -0.40
N LEU A 8 -12.23 -8.75 -1.05
CA LEU A 8 -12.73 -7.39 -0.85
C LEU A 8 -13.59 -6.96 -2.05
N PRO A 9 -14.45 -5.95 -1.88
CA PRO A 9 -15.13 -5.33 -3.00
C PRO A 9 -14.13 -4.86 -4.06
N ASP A 10 -14.55 -4.91 -5.32
CA ASP A 10 -13.76 -4.56 -6.50
C ASP A 10 -13.02 -3.21 -6.41
N HIS A 11 -13.66 -2.17 -5.87
CA HIS A 11 -13.12 -0.84 -5.71
C HIS A 11 -12.28 -0.66 -4.42
N VAL A 12 -11.96 -1.75 -3.71
CA VAL A 12 -11.23 -1.73 -2.44
C VAL A 12 -9.93 -2.52 -2.57
N LEU A 13 -8.81 -1.82 -2.48
CA LEU A 13 -7.49 -2.43 -2.31
C LEU A 13 -7.23 -2.63 -0.82
N GLY A 14 -7.08 -3.88 -0.38
CA GLY A 14 -6.66 -4.19 0.98
C GLY A 14 -5.21 -4.61 1.04
N VAL A 15 -4.47 -4.10 2.03
CA VAL A 15 -3.10 -4.48 2.32
C VAL A 15 -2.93 -4.73 3.82
N LYS A 16 -2.09 -5.70 4.16
CA LYS A 16 -1.65 -5.97 5.54
C LYS A 16 -0.14 -5.76 5.64
N ALA A 17 0.28 -4.94 6.59
CA ALA A 17 1.66 -4.73 6.95
C ALA A 17 2.06 -5.58 8.15
N SER A 18 3.25 -6.14 8.13
CA SER A 18 3.83 -6.95 9.20
C SER A 18 5.35 -6.79 9.23
N GLY A 19 5.97 -7.09 10.38
CA GLY A 19 7.40 -6.87 10.61
C GLY A 19 7.80 -5.42 10.36
N GLU A 20 9.06 -5.23 9.98
CA GLU A 20 9.54 -3.94 9.48
C GLU A 20 9.05 -3.73 8.04
N VAL A 21 8.29 -2.66 7.81
CA VAL A 21 7.88 -2.24 6.47
C VAL A 21 8.95 -1.38 5.86
N THR A 22 9.43 -1.83 4.71
CA THR A 22 10.53 -1.23 3.99
C THR A 22 10.03 -0.43 2.77
N ALA A 23 10.93 0.36 2.18
CA ALA A 23 10.67 1.01 0.89
C ALA A 23 10.32 0.00 -0.22
N ALA A 24 10.90 -1.21 -0.18
CA ALA A 24 10.65 -2.26 -1.16
C ALA A 24 9.19 -2.77 -1.08
N ASP A 25 8.64 -2.88 0.13
CA ASP A 25 7.24 -3.27 0.31
C ASP A 25 6.28 -2.29 -0.38
N TYR A 26 6.55 -1.00 -0.26
CA TYR A 26 5.76 0.02 -0.95
C TYR A 26 5.91 -0.05 -2.48
N LYS A 27 7.14 -0.17 -2.95
CA LYS A 27 7.48 -0.15 -4.39
C LYS A 27 6.98 -1.40 -5.12
N ASP A 28 7.14 -2.56 -4.51
CA ASP A 28 6.95 -3.84 -5.17
C ASP A 28 5.54 -4.40 -4.94
N VAL A 29 4.83 -3.92 -3.91
CA VAL A 29 3.49 -4.40 -3.56
C VAL A 29 2.45 -3.29 -3.62
N LEU A 30 2.61 -2.22 -2.82
CA LEU A 30 1.55 -1.25 -2.62
C LEU A 30 1.29 -0.40 -3.87
N VAL A 31 2.31 0.21 -4.46
CA VAL A 31 2.18 1.12 -5.62
C VAL A 31 1.60 0.40 -6.85
N PRO A 32 2.10 -0.77 -7.30
CA PRO A 32 1.53 -1.48 -8.45
C PRO A 32 0.07 -1.89 -8.24
N ALA A 33 -0.30 -2.23 -7.00
CA ALA A 33 -1.68 -2.58 -6.68
C ALA A 33 -2.62 -1.38 -6.77
N ILE A 34 -2.17 -0.20 -6.34
CA ILE A 34 -2.91 1.07 -6.48
C ILE A 34 -3.09 1.41 -7.97
N GLU A 35 -2.00 1.42 -8.75
CA GLU A 35 -2.04 1.75 -10.18
C GLU A 35 -3.00 0.82 -10.94
N LYS A 36 -2.90 -0.49 -10.68
CA LYS A 36 -3.80 -1.49 -11.28
C LYS A 36 -5.26 -1.19 -10.98
N MET A 37 -5.59 -0.82 -9.74
CA MET A 37 -6.96 -0.52 -9.38
C MET A 37 -7.48 0.76 -10.04
N LEU A 38 -6.64 1.79 -10.12
CA LEU A 38 -6.98 3.06 -10.78
C LEU A 38 -7.17 2.91 -12.30
N THR A 39 -6.66 1.85 -12.94
CA THR A 39 -7.00 1.56 -14.35
C THR A 39 -8.46 1.16 -14.55
N GLY A 40 -9.07 0.50 -13.56
CA GLY A 40 -10.44 0.00 -13.63
C GLY A 40 -11.46 0.91 -12.94
N HIS A 41 -10.98 1.84 -12.12
CA HIS A 41 -11.82 2.69 -11.29
C HIS A 41 -11.28 4.12 -11.27
N GLU A 42 -12.14 5.10 -11.57
CA GLU A 42 -11.81 6.53 -11.38
C GLU A 42 -11.44 6.84 -9.92
N LYS A 43 -11.97 6.04 -8.97
CA LYS A 43 -11.73 6.17 -7.54
C LYS A 43 -11.65 4.80 -6.89
N MET A 44 -10.69 4.64 -5.97
CA MET A 44 -10.48 3.43 -5.18
C MET A 44 -10.46 3.75 -3.69
N ARG A 45 -10.82 2.77 -2.86
CA ARG A 45 -10.59 2.77 -1.41
C ARG A 45 -9.37 1.92 -1.06
N LEU A 46 -8.50 2.42 -0.20
CA LEU A 46 -7.37 1.67 0.36
C LEU A 46 -7.67 1.28 1.81
N LEU A 47 -7.67 -0.02 2.11
CA LEU A 47 -7.67 -0.58 3.47
C LEU A 47 -6.25 -0.99 3.82
N TYR A 48 -5.64 -0.36 4.81
CA TYR A 48 -4.28 -0.65 5.25
C TYR A 48 -4.31 -1.18 6.69
N VAL A 49 -4.03 -2.47 6.88
CA VAL A 49 -4.06 -3.16 8.18
C VAL A 49 -2.63 -3.29 8.70
N LEU A 50 -2.35 -2.77 9.90
CA LEU A 50 -1.10 -3.08 10.61
C LEU A 50 -1.33 -4.37 11.41
N GLY A 51 -0.56 -5.41 11.11
CA GLY A 51 -0.62 -6.71 11.78
C GLY A 51 -0.04 -6.66 13.19
N ASP A 52 -0.35 -7.68 14.00
CA ASP A 52 0.12 -7.80 15.39
C ASP A 52 1.65 -7.89 15.49
N ASP A 53 2.30 -8.31 14.41
CA ASP A 53 3.74 -8.46 14.23
C ASP A 53 4.40 -7.26 13.54
N PHE A 54 3.69 -6.13 13.39
CA PHE A 54 4.26 -4.91 12.81
C PHE A 54 5.32 -4.29 13.74
N GLU A 55 6.55 -4.16 13.23
CA GLU A 55 7.71 -3.68 14.00
C GLU A 55 8.06 -2.22 13.70
N GLY A 56 7.55 -1.66 12.60
CA GLY A 56 7.74 -0.26 12.25
C GLY A 56 7.99 -0.04 10.77
N TYR A 57 8.40 1.18 10.42
CA TYR A 57 8.89 1.53 9.10
C TYR A 57 10.39 1.81 9.18
N ASP A 58 11.16 1.29 8.23
CA ASP A 58 12.56 1.72 8.08
C ASP A 58 12.64 3.19 7.61
N GLY A 59 13.69 3.88 8.04
CA GLY A 59 13.80 5.34 8.11
C GLY A 59 13.44 6.16 6.85
N GLY A 60 12.31 6.86 6.91
CA GLY A 60 12.23 8.32 6.68
C GLY A 60 11.84 8.83 5.29
N ALA A 61 12.74 8.75 4.31
CA ALA A 61 12.56 9.42 3.01
C ALA A 61 11.65 8.64 2.05
N ALA A 62 11.69 7.30 2.10
CA ALA A 62 10.91 6.42 1.23
C ALA A 62 9.38 6.53 1.41
N TRP A 63 8.96 7.07 2.55
CA TRP A 63 7.57 7.35 2.93
C TRP A 63 7.07 8.72 2.45
N GLU A 64 7.94 9.73 2.41
CA GLU A 64 7.56 11.08 1.99
C GLU A 64 7.44 11.20 0.46
N ASP A 65 8.18 10.38 -0.30
CA ASP A 65 8.02 10.29 -1.76
C ASP A 65 6.79 9.47 -2.19
N ALA A 66 6.43 8.39 -1.46
CA ALA A 66 5.17 7.66 -1.68
C ALA A 66 3.93 8.58 -1.56
N LYS A 67 4.04 9.63 -0.73
CA LYS A 67 3.04 10.69 -0.46
C LYS A 67 2.89 11.76 -1.56
N VAL A 68 3.89 11.96 -2.42
CA VAL A 68 3.80 12.90 -3.55
C VAL A 68 3.28 12.20 -4.80
N GLY A 69 3.66 10.93 -5.00
CA GLY A 69 3.18 10.10 -6.11
C GLY A 69 1.66 9.85 -6.10
N MET A 70 1.05 9.69 -4.92
CA MET A 70 -0.42 9.61 -4.80
C MET A 70 -1.15 10.97 -4.99
N LYS A 71 -0.43 12.10 -4.92
CA LYS A 71 -1.01 13.46 -5.02
C LYS A 71 -1.08 14.01 -6.45
N HIS A 72 -0.53 13.30 -7.43
CA HIS A 72 -0.54 13.66 -8.85
C HIS A 72 -1.24 12.61 -9.74
N LEU A 73 -1.92 11.63 -9.14
CA LEU A 73 -2.84 10.68 -9.78
C LEU A 73 -4.29 11.08 -9.48
#